data_AF-A0A1S4C6K3-F1
#
_entry.id   AF-A0A1S4C6K3-F1
#
_cell.length_a   1.000
_cell.length_b   1.000
_cell.length_c   1.000
_cell.angle_alpha   90.00
_cell.angle_beta   90.00
_cell.angle_gamma   90.00
#
_symmetry.space_group_name_H-M   'P 1'
#
loop_
_entity.id
_entity.type
_entity.pdbx_description
1 polymer ?
#
loop_
_entity_poly.entity_id
_entity_poly.type
_entity_poly.pdbx_seq_one_letter_code
_entity_poly.pdbx_strand_id
1 'polypeptide(L)'
;MGVAQVNQFWLHLVILFSISVSSIYGTELNCVYTAYVRTGTFWGSGTDSKITLSLYDANGHGLRINNLQAWGGLMGPGYNYFEMDQLDMFTGRGPCLTAPICKMNLTSDGSGDHHGWYCNYVEVTSTAEHKRCSQQLFTVEAWLSAGQYPDGLTAIRNNCKRISNEQQPIHDSDQSYKVVDVI
;
A
#
# COMPACT_ATOMS: atom_id res chain seq x y z
N MET A 1 -68.91 -4.60 -5.50
CA MET A 1 -67.79 -3.65 -5.49
C MET A 1 -66.55 -4.46 -5.81
N GLY A 2 -66.03 -4.34 -7.04
CA GLY A 2 -64.99 -5.22 -7.58
C GLY A 2 -63.62 -4.89 -7.01
N VAL A 3 -62.90 -5.90 -6.54
CA VAL A 3 -61.50 -5.78 -6.13
C VAL A 3 -60.66 -5.68 -7.40
N ALA A 4 -59.93 -4.58 -7.57
CA ALA A 4 -59.03 -4.39 -8.71
C ALA A 4 -57.97 -5.51 -8.69
N GLN A 5 -57.98 -6.36 -9.71
CA GLN A 5 -56.94 -7.36 -9.93
C GLN A 5 -55.65 -6.63 -10.31
N VAL A 6 -54.83 -6.31 -9.31
CA VAL A 6 -53.50 -5.74 -9.52
C VAL A 6 -52.70 -6.75 -10.33
N ASN A 7 -52.21 -6.33 -11.50
CA ASN A 7 -51.53 -7.19 -12.45
C ASN A 7 -50.22 -7.71 -11.84
N GLN A 8 -50.26 -8.93 -11.29
CA GLN A 8 -49.15 -9.60 -10.59
C GLN A 8 -47.87 -9.65 -11.44
N PHE A 9 -48.01 -9.62 -12.77
CA PHE A 9 -46.91 -9.51 -13.73
C PHE A 9 -46.10 -8.21 -13.57
N TRP A 10 -46.75 -7.09 -13.24
CA TRP A 10 -46.12 -5.79 -13.06
C TRP A 10 -45.30 -5.73 -11.76
N LEU A 11 -45.80 -6.38 -10.70
CA LEU A 11 -45.07 -6.54 -9.43
C LEU A 11 -43.78 -7.37 -9.62
N HIS A 12 -43.85 -8.47 -10.37
CA HIS A 12 -42.66 -9.26 -10.70
C HIS A 12 -41.67 -8.49 -11.58
N LEU A 13 -42.14 -7.67 -12.52
CA LEU A 13 -41.27 -6.84 -13.35
C LEU A 13 -40.51 -5.78 -12.52
N VAL A 14 -41.18 -5.14 -11.56
CA VAL A 14 -40.56 -4.14 -10.67
C VAL A 14 -39.55 -4.79 -9.72
N ILE A 15 -39.85 -6.00 -9.21
CA ILE A 15 -38.92 -6.76 -8.36
C ILE A 15 -37.68 -7.20 -9.14
N LEU A 16 -37.85 -7.69 -10.38
CA LEU A 16 -36.71 -8.07 -11.23
C LEU A 16 -35.86 -6.85 -11.63
N PHE A 17 -36.51 -5.71 -11.91
CA PHE A 17 -35.80 -4.46 -12.22
C PHE A 17 -35.02 -3.93 -11.00
N SER A 18 -35.60 -3.99 -9.80
CA SER A 18 -34.90 -3.56 -8.57
C SER A 18 -33.74 -4.47 -8.18
N ILE A 19 -33.86 -5.80 -8.35
CA ILE A 19 -32.75 -6.74 -8.12
C ILE A 19 -31.60 -6.49 -9.12
N SER A 20 -31.92 -6.18 -10.38
CA SER A 20 -30.89 -5.90 -11.40
C SER A 20 -30.09 -4.61 -11.16
N VAL A 21 -30.70 -3.60 -10.54
CA VAL A 21 -30.02 -2.33 -10.22
C VAL A 21 -29.08 -2.46 -9.03
N SER A 22 -29.33 -3.39 -8.11
CA SER A 22 -28.46 -3.64 -6.95
C SER A 22 -27.11 -4.25 -7.32
N SER A 23 -26.99 -4.90 -8.49
CA SER A 23 -25.78 -5.63 -8.90
C SER A 23 -24.65 -4.77 -9.47
N ILE A 24 -24.80 -3.43 -9.53
CA ILE A 24 -23.81 -2.52 -10.15
C ILE A 24 -23.03 -1.68 -9.10
N TYR A 25 -23.31 -1.83 -7.81
CA TYR A 25 -22.57 -1.11 -6.77
C TYR A 25 -21.29 -1.86 -6.38
N GLY A 26 -20.17 -1.46 -6.99
CA GLY A 26 -18.83 -1.70 -6.47
C GLY A 26 -17.95 -2.64 -7.28
N THR A 27 -17.53 -2.22 -8.47
CA THR A 27 -16.29 -2.77 -9.03
C THR A 27 -15.14 -2.28 -8.13
N GLU A 28 -14.57 -3.15 -7.30
CA GLU A 28 -13.32 -2.89 -6.59
C GLU A 28 -12.26 -2.45 -7.60
N LEU A 29 -11.98 -1.13 -7.65
CA LEU A 29 -11.01 -0.58 -8.60
C LEU A 29 -9.62 -1.04 -8.18
N ASN A 30 -8.96 -1.79 -9.05
CA ASN A 30 -7.59 -2.25 -8.84
C ASN A 30 -6.60 -1.26 -9.45
N CYS A 31 -5.54 -0.96 -8.70
CA CYS A 31 -4.43 -0.14 -9.13
C CYS A 31 -3.19 -1.02 -9.28
N VAL A 32 -2.34 -0.67 -10.25
CA VAL A 32 -0.97 -1.21 -10.34
C VAL A 32 -0.07 -0.30 -9.55
N TYR A 33 0.65 -0.89 -8.61
CA TYR A 33 1.65 -0.24 -7.80
C TYR A 33 3.02 -0.73 -8.24
N THR A 34 3.96 0.19 -8.41
CA THR A 34 5.37 -0.15 -8.67
C THR A 34 6.24 0.55 -7.63
N ALA A 35 7.01 -0.23 -6.89
CA ALA A 35 7.93 0.24 -5.86
C ALA A 35 9.38 0.03 -6.32
N TYR A 36 10.19 1.08 -6.18
CA TYR A 36 11.63 1.06 -6.37
C TYR A 36 12.29 1.24 -5.01
N VAL A 37 13.12 0.29 -4.60
CA VAL A 37 13.80 0.30 -3.30
C VAL A 37 15.29 0.40 -3.54
N ARG A 38 15.92 1.46 -3.04
CA ARG A 38 17.38 1.63 -3.09
C ARG A 38 17.99 1.22 -1.76
N THR A 39 18.78 0.15 -1.79
CA THR A 39 19.66 -0.18 -0.67
C THR A 39 20.89 0.73 -0.70
N GLY A 40 21.40 1.11 0.46
CA GLY A 40 22.56 1.99 0.57
C GLY A 40 23.86 1.37 0.10
N THR A 41 24.91 2.18 0.14
CA THR A 41 26.28 1.82 -0.28
C THR A 41 27.21 1.49 0.88
N PHE A 42 26.69 1.49 2.12
CA PHE A 42 27.48 1.16 3.30
C PHE A 42 27.83 -0.32 3.28
N TRP A 43 29.04 -0.67 3.72
CA TRP A 43 29.43 -2.06 3.80
C TRP A 43 28.48 -2.84 4.72
N GLY A 44 27.93 -3.95 4.22
CA GLY A 44 26.95 -4.76 4.96
C GLY A 44 25.55 -4.15 5.02
N SER A 45 25.21 -3.22 4.11
CA SER A 45 23.87 -2.62 4.05
C SER A 45 22.78 -3.51 3.49
N GLY A 46 23.14 -4.68 2.95
CA GLY A 46 22.19 -5.63 2.35
C GLY A 46 21.45 -6.47 3.39
N THR A 47 20.36 -7.14 3.00
CA THR A 47 19.62 -8.00 3.92
C THR A 47 18.89 -9.16 3.25
N ASP A 48 18.81 -10.28 3.97
CA ASP A 48 17.98 -11.45 3.60
C ASP A 48 16.60 -11.44 4.32
N SER A 49 16.28 -10.36 5.05
CA SER A 49 15.00 -10.21 5.74
C SER A 49 13.83 -10.03 4.77
N LYS A 50 12.62 -10.39 5.20
CA LYS A 50 11.41 -10.05 4.45
C LYS A 50 11.04 -8.61 4.72
N ILE A 51 10.78 -7.88 3.64
CA ILE A 51 10.44 -6.46 3.69
C ILE A 51 8.94 -6.29 3.44
N THR A 52 8.25 -5.75 4.44
CA THR A 52 6.86 -5.32 4.38
C THR A 52 6.81 -3.83 4.02
N LEU A 53 5.98 -3.48 3.04
CA LEU A 53 5.71 -2.10 2.64
C LEU A 53 4.24 -1.78 2.84
N SER A 54 3.94 -0.86 3.75
CA SER A 54 2.59 -0.31 3.92
C SER A 54 2.51 1.12 3.42
N LEU A 55 1.53 1.40 2.57
CA LEU A 55 1.29 2.68 1.94
C LEU A 55 -0.05 3.23 2.40
N TYR A 56 -0.12 4.54 2.60
CA TYR A 56 -1.34 5.20 3.05
C TYR A 56 -1.58 6.49 2.29
N ASP A 57 -2.86 6.79 2.10
CA ASP A 57 -3.32 8.08 1.60
C ASP A 57 -3.76 9.01 2.74
N ALA A 58 -4.03 10.27 2.39
CA ALA A 58 -4.44 11.29 3.36
C ALA A 58 -5.83 11.05 3.96
N ASN A 59 -6.63 10.16 3.37
CA ASN A 59 -8.01 9.86 3.80
C ASN A 59 -8.06 8.69 4.78
N GLY A 60 -6.91 8.13 5.18
CA GLY A 60 -6.87 7.01 6.11
C GLY A 60 -7.08 5.65 5.45
N HIS A 61 -6.93 5.53 4.13
CA HIS A 61 -6.93 4.23 3.45
C HIS A 61 -5.49 3.75 3.26
N GLY A 62 -5.28 2.44 3.32
CA GLY A 62 -3.95 1.86 3.19
C GLY A 62 -3.91 0.53 2.46
N LEU A 63 -2.71 0.23 1.95
CA LEU A 63 -2.34 -1.03 1.30
C LEU A 63 -1.10 -1.55 2.02
N ARG A 64 -1.12 -2.78 2.51
CA ARG A 64 0.04 -3.44 3.11
C ARG A 64 0.49 -4.61 2.25
N ILE A 65 1.70 -4.53 1.74
CA ILE A 65 2.40 -5.59 1.01
C ILE A 65 3.27 -6.33 2.01
N ASN A 66 2.90 -7.55 2.36
CA ASN A 66 3.56 -8.28 3.45
C ASN A 66 4.98 -8.75 3.08
N ASN A 67 5.19 -9.10 1.82
CA ASN A 67 6.52 -9.43 1.31
C ASN A 67 6.71 -8.90 -0.11
N LEU A 68 7.47 -7.80 -0.25
CA LEU A 68 7.74 -7.17 -1.55
C LEU A 68 8.25 -8.16 -2.61
N GLN A 69 9.19 -9.04 -2.25
CA GLN A 69 9.77 -10.01 -3.17
C GLN A 69 8.71 -10.99 -3.68
N ALA A 70 7.90 -11.55 -2.78
CA ALA A 70 6.87 -12.52 -3.14
C ALA A 70 5.68 -11.87 -3.88
N TRP A 71 5.37 -10.62 -3.55
CA TRP A 71 4.28 -9.86 -4.16
C TRP A 71 4.49 -9.60 -5.64
N GLY A 72 5.71 -9.21 -6.00
CA GLY A 72 5.92 -8.56 -7.29
C GLY A 72 7.37 -8.38 -7.71
N GLY A 73 8.33 -9.14 -7.17
CA GLY A 73 9.73 -9.04 -7.56
C GLY A 73 9.94 -9.14 -9.08
N LEU A 74 10.56 -8.13 -9.69
CA LEU A 74 10.75 -8.02 -11.14
C LEU A 74 12.19 -8.22 -11.62
N MET A 75 13.11 -8.64 -10.76
CA MET A 75 14.54 -8.76 -11.09
C MET A 75 14.92 -10.11 -11.69
N GLY A 76 13.96 -11.03 -11.83
CA GLY A 76 14.15 -12.34 -12.43
C GLY A 76 14.36 -13.48 -11.42
N PRO A 77 14.35 -14.73 -11.89
CA PRO A 77 14.47 -15.91 -11.03
C PRO A 77 15.86 -16.00 -10.38
N GLY A 78 15.89 -16.30 -9.08
CA GLY A 78 17.13 -16.47 -8.32
C GLY A 78 17.89 -15.16 -8.03
N TYR A 79 17.31 -14.01 -8.34
CA TYR A 79 17.88 -12.71 -7.97
C TYR A 79 17.85 -12.54 -6.45
N ASN A 80 18.96 -12.07 -5.88
CA ASN A 80 19.04 -11.75 -4.47
C ASN A 80 18.68 -10.28 -4.25
N TYR A 81 17.56 -10.04 -3.59
CA TYR A 81 17.01 -8.69 -3.40
C TYR A 81 17.63 -8.02 -2.18
N PHE A 82 17.52 -6.69 -2.15
CA PHE A 82 17.93 -5.83 -1.05
C PHE A 82 19.43 -5.85 -0.76
N GLU A 83 20.27 -6.12 -1.76
CA GLU A 83 21.72 -6.14 -1.61
C GLU A 83 22.35 -4.74 -1.69
N MET A 84 23.58 -4.62 -1.14
CA MET A 84 24.34 -3.37 -1.12
C MET A 84 24.42 -2.73 -2.52
N ASP A 85 24.12 -1.43 -2.57
CA ASP A 85 24.15 -0.60 -3.77
C ASP A 85 23.19 -1.04 -4.90
N GLN A 86 22.20 -1.89 -4.61
CA GLN A 86 21.20 -2.31 -5.59
C GLN A 86 19.93 -1.46 -5.55
N LEU A 87 19.33 -1.34 -6.74
CA LEU A 87 17.99 -0.78 -6.94
C LEU A 87 17.06 -1.91 -7.35
N ASP A 88 16.14 -2.25 -6.46
CA ASP A 88 15.19 -3.32 -6.70
C ASP A 88 13.82 -2.79 -7.10
N MET A 89 13.17 -3.49 -8.01
CA MET A 89 11.86 -3.12 -8.54
C MET A 89 10.83 -4.20 -8.24
N PHE A 90 9.69 -3.76 -7.73
CA PHE A 90 8.55 -4.61 -7.40
C PHE A 90 7.30 -4.03 -8.07
N THR A 91 6.49 -4.87 -8.73
CA THR A 91 5.20 -4.44 -9.26
C THR A 91 4.10 -5.42 -8.92
N GLY A 92 2.93 -4.92 -8.54
CA GLY A 92 1.78 -5.77 -8.29
C GLY A 92 0.48 -4.99 -8.30
N ARG A 93 -0.63 -5.74 -8.22
CA ARG A 93 -1.97 -5.17 -8.13
C ARG A 93 -2.43 -5.13 -6.67
N GLY A 94 -3.25 -4.12 -6.37
CA GLY A 94 -3.96 -4.00 -5.10
C GLY A 94 -5.17 -3.07 -5.25
N PRO A 95 -6.01 -2.94 -4.22
CA PRO A 95 -7.08 -1.97 -4.22
C PRO A 95 -6.51 -0.56 -4.43
N CYS A 96 -7.19 0.25 -5.23
CA CYS A 96 -6.82 1.63 -5.39
C CYS A 96 -7.03 2.42 -4.10
N LEU A 97 -6.01 3.17 -3.67
CA LEU A 97 -6.20 4.22 -2.68
C LEU A 97 -7.15 5.31 -3.21
N THR A 98 -7.75 6.05 -2.28
CA THR A 98 -8.76 7.08 -2.58
C THR A 98 -8.13 8.45 -2.84
N ALA A 99 -6.90 8.65 -2.37
CA ALA A 99 -6.07 9.82 -2.61
C ALA A 99 -4.61 9.39 -2.94
N PRO A 100 -3.76 10.32 -3.43
CA PRO A 100 -2.34 10.04 -3.66
C PRO A 100 -1.64 9.48 -2.41
N ILE A 101 -0.72 8.54 -2.63
CA ILE A 101 0.13 7.97 -1.57
C ILE A 101 0.93 9.11 -0.94
N CYS A 102 0.89 9.22 0.38
CA CYS A 102 1.61 10.27 1.09
C CYS A 102 2.25 9.81 2.40
N LYS A 103 1.94 8.61 2.90
CA LYS A 103 2.62 8.00 4.05
C LYS A 103 3.09 6.60 3.70
N MET A 104 4.25 6.24 4.22
CA MET A 104 4.86 4.92 4.11
C MET A 104 5.23 4.41 5.50
N ASN A 105 5.03 3.11 5.72
CA ASN A 105 5.67 2.33 6.77
C ASN A 105 6.43 1.18 6.10
N LEU A 106 7.75 1.19 6.24
CA LEU A 106 8.67 0.19 5.70
C LEU A 106 9.23 -0.63 6.87
N THR A 107 8.95 -1.92 6.90
CA THR A 107 9.32 -2.81 8.01
C THR A 107 10.14 -3.99 7.51
N SER A 108 11.29 -4.22 8.16
CA SER A 108 12.03 -5.48 8.07
C SER A 108 11.50 -6.44 9.14
N ASP A 109 11.34 -7.72 8.79
CA ASP A 109 11.03 -8.76 9.80
C ASP A 109 12.26 -9.19 10.63
N GLY A 110 13.45 -8.69 10.28
CA GLY A 110 14.70 -8.97 10.98
C GLY A 110 15.15 -10.45 10.90
N SER A 111 14.62 -11.21 9.94
CA SER A 111 14.99 -12.60 9.72
C SER A 111 16.20 -12.75 8.79
N GLY A 112 16.72 -13.98 8.69
CA GLY A 112 17.85 -14.31 7.82
C GLY A 112 19.22 -13.98 8.43
N ASP A 113 20.26 -14.40 7.72
CA ASP A 113 21.61 -13.92 7.96
C ASP A 113 21.67 -12.47 7.46
N HIS A 114 22.50 -11.61 8.06
CA HIS A 114 22.57 -10.19 7.69
C HIS A 114 21.22 -9.42 7.79
N HIS A 115 20.50 -9.57 8.91
CA HIS A 115 19.21 -8.91 9.15
C HIS A 115 19.25 -7.38 9.30
N GLY A 116 20.44 -6.78 9.39
CA GLY A 116 20.62 -5.33 9.47
C GLY A 116 20.64 -4.72 8.07
N TRP A 117 19.64 -3.89 7.76
CA TRP A 117 19.47 -3.34 6.42
C TRP A 117 19.64 -1.82 6.42
N TYR A 118 20.40 -1.25 5.48
CA TYR A 118 20.37 0.21 5.27
C TYR A 118 19.58 0.53 4.01
N CYS A 119 18.40 1.12 4.20
CA CYS A 119 17.58 1.60 3.10
C CYS A 119 17.88 3.09 2.84
N ASN A 120 18.18 3.43 1.58
CA ASN A 120 18.39 4.82 1.18
C ASN A 120 17.06 5.52 0.86
N TYR A 121 16.27 4.97 -0.06
CA TYR A 121 14.93 5.49 -0.36
C TYR A 121 13.99 4.41 -0.89
N VAL A 122 12.70 4.72 -0.84
CA VAL A 122 11.64 3.99 -1.55
C VAL A 122 10.87 4.98 -2.41
N GLU A 123 10.78 4.73 -3.71
CA GLU A 123 9.89 5.45 -4.61
C GLU A 123 8.72 4.56 -4.98
N VAL A 124 7.49 5.07 -4.86
CA VAL A 124 6.29 4.31 -5.23
C VAL A 124 5.48 5.08 -6.26
N THR A 125 5.03 4.36 -7.28
CA THR A 125 4.04 4.82 -8.25
C THR A 125 2.73 4.03 -8.11
N SER A 126 1.61 4.68 -8.35
CA SER A 126 0.29 4.06 -8.45
C SER A 126 -0.40 4.52 -9.72
N THR A 127 -0.92 3.57 -10.49
CA THR A 127 -1.56 3.80 -11.78
C THR A 127 -2.84 2.97 -11.90
N ALA A 128 -3.85 3.50 -12.57
CA ALA A 128 -5.07 2.78 -12.93
C ALA A 128 -5.75 3.46 -14.12
N GLU A 129 -6.58 2.71 -14.82
CA GLU A 129 -7.41 3.25 -15.89
C GLU A 129 -8.31 4.38 -15.37
N HIS A 130 -8.38 5.47 -16.12
CA HIS A 130 -9.20 6.65 -15.80
C HIS A 130 -8.88 7.31 -14.44
N LYS A 131 -7.73 7.00 -13.81
CA LYS A 131 -7.22 7.69 -12.63
C LYS A 131 -5.90 8.40 -12.94
N ARG A 132 -5.62 9.48 -12.21
CA ARG A 132 -4.32 10.15 -12.30
C ARG A 132 -3.25 9.26 -11.67
N CYS A 133 -2.10 9.21 -12.33
CA CYS A 133 -0.91 8.56 -11.77
C CYS A 133 -0.46 9.34 -10.52
N SER A 134 -0.03 8.61 -9.50
CA SER A 134 0.56 9.17 -8.28
C SER A 134 1.98 8.63 -8.17
N GLN A 135 2.94 9.50 -7.84
CA GLN A 135 4.32 9.11 -7.51
C GLN A 135 4.71 9.77 -6.20
N GLN A 136 5.38 9.03 -5.32
CA GLN A 136 5.89 9.54 -4.05
C GLN A 136 7.24 8.92 -3.74
N LEU A 137 8.25 9.77 -3.56
CA LEU A 137 9.56 9.40 -3.04
C LEU A 137 9.57 9.54 -1.52
N PHE A 138 10.06 8.52 -0.83
CA PHE A 138 10.29 8.51 0.60
C PHE A 138 11.78 8.31 0.87
N THR A 139 12.47 9.36 1.27
CA THR A 139 13.86 9.27 1.75
C THR A 139 13.87 8.56 3.10
N VAL A 140 14.60 7.45 3.19
CA VAL A 140 14.72 6.64 4.41
C VAL A 140 16.03 6.97 5.12
N GLU A 141 17.16 6.75 4.45
CA GLU A 141 18.53 7.02 4.94
C GLU A 141 18.79 6.51 6.37
N ALA A 142 18.31 5.31 6.68
CA ALA A 142 18.37 4.74 8.02
C ALA A 142 18.67 3.24 8.00
N TRP A 143 19.33 2.78 9.07
CA TRP A 143 19.48 1.36 9.38
C TRP A 143 18.18 0.82 9.99
N LEU A 144 17.61 -0.19 9.37
CA LEU A 144 16.52 -1.02 9.88
C LEU A 144 17.10 -2.31 10.45
N SER A 145 17.32 -2.33 11.76
CA SER A 145 17.94 -3.44 12.48
C SER A 145 17.41 -3.52 13.91
N ALA A 146 17.38 -4.74 14.47
CA ALA A 146 17.08 -4.93 15.88
C ALA A 146 18.06 -4.12 16.76
N GLY A 147 17.52 -3.33 17.67
CA GLY A 147 18.32 -2.51 18.61
C GLY A 147 18.82 -1.17 18.06
N GLN A 148 18.53 -0.81 16.82
CA GLN A 148 18.89 0.50 16.27
C GLN A 148 17.86 1.57 16.69
N TYR A 149 18.31 2.67 17.28
CA TYR A 149 17.46 3.85 17.55
C TYR A 149 17.56 4.85 16.38
N PRO A 150 16.49 5.60 16.02
CA PRO A 150 15.12 5.58 16.57
C PRO A 150 14.18 4.58 15.91
N ASP A 151 14.50 4.10 14.70
CA ASP A 151 13.56 3.42 13.80
C ASP A 151 13.46 1.89 14.09
N GLY A 152 14.47 1.29 14.73
CA GLY A 152 14.49 -0.16 14.98
C GLY A 152 14.42 -0.92 13.66
N LEU A 153 13.41 -1.78 13.51
CA LEU A 153 13.12 -2.52 12.27
C LEU A 153 12.16 -1.78 11.33
N THR A 154 11.75 -0.55 11.65
CA THR A 154 10.65 0.14 10.95
C THR A 154 10.95 1.61 10.67
N ALA A 155 10.94 2.01 9.40
CA ALA A 155 10.95 3.42 8.99
C ALA A 155 9.55 3.89 8.59
N ILE A 156 9.04 4.91 9.28
CA ILE A 156 7.81 5.60 8.90
C ILE A 156 8.16 6.96 8.30
N ARG A 157 7.57 7.28 7.15
CA ARG A 157 7.68 8.60 6.51
C ARG A 157 6.29 9.11 6.19
N ASN A 158 5.94 10.30 6.69
CA ASN A 158 4.61 10.89 6.52
C ASN A 158 4.74 12.26 5.84
N ASN A 159 4.42 12.29 4.55
CA ASN A 159 4.40 13.46 3.68
C ASN A 159 2.98 13.95 3.39
N CYS A 160 1.97 13.42 4.11
CA CYS A 160 0.59 13.84 3.92
C CYS A 160 0.44 15.32 4.30
N LYS A 161 -0.07 16.13 3.36
CA LYS A 161 -0.38 17.54 3.62
C LYS A 161 -1.49 17.59 4.67
N ARG A 162 -1.22 18.22 5.82
CA ARG A 162 -2.25 18.55 6.79
C ARG A 162 -3.31 19.41 6.09
N ILE A 163 -4.58 19.06 6.18
CA ILE A 163 -5.65 20.01 5.92
C ILE A 163 -5.50 21.07 7.02
N SER A 164 -5.02 22.26 6.67
CA SER A 164 -4.77 23.34 7.63
C SER A 164 -6.09 23.80 8.22
N ASN A 165 -6.44 23.27 9.40
CA ASN A 165 -7.26 23.92 10.44
C ASN A 165 -7.21 23.22 11.82
N GLU A 166 -6.50 22.11 12.01
CA GLU A 166 -6.30 21.53 13.35
C GLU A 166 -4.81 21.34 13.69
N GLN A 167 -4.32 22.24 14.53
CA GLN A 167 -3.06 22.10 15.26
C GLN A 167 -3.28 21.11 16.40
N GLN A 168 -2.93 19.84 16.18
CA GLN A 168 -2.69 18.90 17.27
C GLN A 168 -1.28 18.30 17.15
N PRO A 169 -0.55 18.16 18.28
CA PRO A 169 0.83 17.71 18.30
C PRO A 169 0.97 16.20 18.11
N ILE A 170 2.23 15.81 17.89
CA ILE A 170 2.77 14.51 17.50
C ILE A 170 2.34 13.40 18.48
N HIS A 171 1.43 12.53 18.02
CA HIS A 171 1.43 11.09 18.32
C HIS A 171 0.66 10.37 17.21
N ASP A 172 1.33 9.49 16.46
CA ASP A 172 0.75 8.62 15.41
C ASP A 172 -0.08 7.48 16.06
N SER A 173 -1.00 7.84 16.95
CA SER A 173 -2.06 6.96 17.46
C SER A 173 -3.28 7.85 17.65
N ASP A 174 -4.14 8.00 16.65
CA ASP A 174 -5.40 7.27 16.71
C ASP A 174 -6.11 7.28 15.34
N GLN A 175 -5.36 7.46 14.24
CA GLN A 175 -5.95 7.36 12.92
C GLN A 175 -5.98 5.88 12.53
N SER A 176 -7.13 5.23 12.77
CA SER A 176 -7.39 3.86 12.34
C SER A 176 -7.42 3.83 10.82
N TYR A 177 -6.27 3.51 10.20
CA TYR A 177 -6.18 3.33 8.77
C TYR A 177 -6.94 2.07 8.36
N LYS A 178 -7.79 2.17 7.34
CA LYS A 178 -8.40 1.01 6.69
C LYS A 178 -7.38 0.38 5.75
N VAL A 179 -6.64 -0.60 6.28
CA VAL A 179 -5.56 -1.27 5.55
C VAL A 179 -6.06 -2.56 4.92
N VAL A 180 -5.75 -2.74 3.63
CA VAL A 180 -5.95 -4.01 2.93
C VAL A 180 -4.60 -4.69 2.74
N ASP A 181 -4.53 -5.96 3.11
CA ASP A 181 -3.36 -6.80 2.91
C ASP A 181 -3.29 -7.38 1.50
N VAL A 182 -2.10 -7.32 0.92
CA VAL A 182 -1.71 -8.09 -0.28
C VAL A 182 -0.47 -8.93 0.06
N ILE A 183 -0.35 -10.04 -0.67
CA ILE A 183 0.71 -11.06 -0.49
C ILE A 183 2.05 -10.43 -0.78
#